data_AF-A0AAW3Q7G7-F1
#
_entry.id   AF-A0AAW3Q7G7-F1
#
_cell.length_a   1.000
_cell.length_b   1.000
_cell.length_c   1.000
_cell.angle_alpha   90.00
_cell.angle_beta   90.00
_cell.angle_gamma   90.00
#
_symmetry.space_group_name_H-M   'P 1'
#
loop_
_entity.id
_entity.type
_entity.pdbx_description
1 polymer ?
#
loop_
_entity_poly.entity_id
_entity_poly.type
_entity_poly.pdbx_seq_one_letter_code
_entity_poly.pdbx_strand_id
1 'polypeptide(L)' 'MTRTGDTQTLGYNLYLDSAHTSVWGDGTSGTSTISWGKITGAGAFSATVYGLIRGGQNAVPGSYADHNITILFNY' A
#
# COMPACT_ATOMS: atom_id res chain seq x y z
N MET A 1 6.64 -0.41 8.07
CA MET A 1 8.04 -0.28 7.66
C MET A 1 8.94 -0.31 8.88
N THR A 2 10.10 -0.94 8.73
CA THR A 2 11.09 -1.12 9.81
C THR A 2 12.36 -0.38 9.44
N ARG A 3 13.03 0.22 10.43
CA ARG A 3 14.29 0.92 10.24
C ARG A 3 15.36 -0.07 9.80
N THR A 4 16.14 0.29 8.78
CA THR A 4 17.19 -0.59 8.24
C THR A 4 18.26 -0.83 9.32
N GLY A 5 18.48 -2.09 9.70
CA GLY A 5 19.49 -2.47 10.68
C GLY A 5 19.06 -2.35 12.15
N ASP A 6 17.80 -1.97 12.41
CA ASP A 6 17.26 -1.75 13.77
C ASP A 6 15.83 -2.30 13.90
N THR A 7 15.20 -2.13 15.08
CA THR A 7 13.84 -2.63 15.38
C THR A 7 12.76 -1.54 15.42
N GLN A 8 13.13 -0.27 15.26
CA GLN A 8 12.15 0.81 15.25
C GLN A 8 11.23 0.69 14.04
N THR A 9 9.93 0.90 14.26
CA THR A 9 8.92 0.84 13.20
C THR A 9 8.36 2.23 12.92
N LEU A 10 7.95 2.42 11.67
CA LEU A 10 7.16 3.56 11.24
C LEU A 10 5.90 3.01 10.58
N GLY A 11 4.75 3.46 11.08
CA GLY A 11 3.43 3.12 10.58
C GLY A 11 3.13 3.87 9.30
N TYR A 12 2.55 3.15 8.36
CA TYR A 12 2.10 3.68 7.08
C TYR A 12 0.90 2.87 6.62
N ASN A 13 0.17 3.39 5.64
CA ASN A 13 -0.85 2.62 4.97
C ASN A 13 -0.93 3.01 3.49
N LEU A 14 -1.51 2.12 2.69
CA LEU A 14 -1.65 2.30 1.25
C LEU A 14 -3.13 2.49 0.91
N TYR A 15 -3.42 3.31 -0.09
CA TYR A 15 -4.77 3.73 -0.44
C TYR A 15 -4.99 3.74 -1.95
N LEU A 16 -6.25 3.59 -2.35
CA LEU A 16 -6.66 3.58 -3.76
C LEU A 16 -6.99 4.98 -4.30
N ASP A 17 -7.16 5.95 -3.41
CA ASP A 17 -7.50 7.33 -3.74
C ASP A 17 -6.52 8.33 -3.12
N SER A 18 -6.38 9.49 -3.77
CA SER A 18 -5.50 10.57 -3.30
C SER A 18 -5.99 11.25 -2.01
N ALA A 19 -7.25 11.08 -1.63
CA ALA A 19 -7.79 11.56 -0.37
C ALA A 19 -7.56 10.58 0.80
N HIS A 20 -6.97 9.41 0.54
CA HIS A 20 -6.65 8.37 1.51
C HIS A 20 -7.88 7.85 2.28
N THR A 21 -8.99 7.64 1.56
CA THR A 21 -10.27 7.19 2.12
C THR A 21 -10.51 5.69 1.98
N SER A 22 -9.99 5.07 0.92
CA SER A 22 -10.08 3.64 0.63
C SER A 22 -8.74 2.95 0.83
N VAL A 23 -8.60 2.21 1.93
CA VAL A 23 -7.39 1.42 2.25
C VAL A 23 -7.21 0.31 1.23
N TRP A 24 -6.03 0.19 0.63
CA TRP A 24 -5.67 -0.91 -0.26
C TRP A 24 -5.31 -2.16 0.53
N GLY A 25 -5.84 -3.30 0.12
CA GLY A 25 -5.54 -4.60 0.72
C GLY A 25 -6.13 -5.74 -0.09
N ASP A 26 -6.40 -6.86 0.58
CA ASP A 26 -6.92 -8.09 -0.02
C ASP A 26 -8.45 -8.12 -0.14
N GLY A 27 -9.14 -7.04 0.25
CA GLY A 27 -10.60 -6.97 0.26
C GLY A 27 -11.23 -7.48 1.55
N THR A 28 -10.43 -7.90 2.53
CA THR A 28 -10.89 -8.32 3.85
C THR A 28 -10.74 -7.18 4.87
N SER A 29 -11.43 -7.30 6.01
CA SER A 29 -11.29 -6.36 7.14
C SER A 29 -11.49 -4.87 6.78
N GLY A 30 -12.36 -4.59 5.80
CA GLY A 30 -12.66 -3.23 5.34
C GLY A 30 -11.63 -2.63 4.36
N THR A 31 -10.67 -3.42 3.89
CA THR A 31 -9.77 -3.01 2.79
C THR A 31 -10.43 -3.20 1.43
N SER A 32 -9.89 -2.54 0.42
CA SER A 32 -10.38 -2.56 -0.96
C SER A 32 -9.30 -3.11 -1.91
N THR A 33 -9.75 -3.80 -2.95
CA THR A 33 -8.89 -4.33 -4.01
C THR A 33 -8.95 -3.45 -5.25
N ILE A 34 -7.95 -3.60 -6.13
CA ILE A 34 -7.94 -2.97 -7.45
C ILE A 34 -8.60 -3.94 -8.43
N SER A 35 -9.57 -3.46 -9.21
CA SER A 35 -10.24 -4.26 -10.24
C SER A 35 -10.31 -3.46 -11.54
N TRP A 36 -9.89 -4.09 -12.63
CA TRP A 36 -10.02 -3.56 -13.99
C TRP A 36 -11.28 -4.10 -14.70
N GLY A 37 -12.12 -4.84 -13.98
CA GLY A 37 -13.31 -5.49 -14.54
C GLY A 37 -12.97 -6.52 -15.62
N LYS A 38 -13.91 -6.74 -16.55
CA LYS A 38 -13.70 -7.64 -17.69
C LYS A 38 -12.73 -7.02 -18.68
N ILE A 39 -11.55 -7.62 -18.81
CA ILE A 39 -10.57 -7.24 -19.83
C ILE A 39 -10.87 -8.00 -21.13
N THR A 40 -11.01 -7.27 -22.24
CA THR A 40 -11.15 -7.85 -23.59
C THR A 40 -10.05 -7.34 -24.51
N GLY A 41 -9.27 -8.26 -25.08
CA GLY A 41 -8.14 -7.92 -25.95
C GLY A 41 -6.83 -7.69 -25.19
N ALA A 42 -5.76 -7.40 -25.93
CA ALA A 42 -4.45 -7.09 -25.37
C ALA A 42 -4.33 -5.59 -25.06
N GLY A 43 -3.80 -5.25 -23.89
CA GLY A 43 -3.58 -3.87 -23.45
C GLY A 43 -2.72 -3.79 -22.21
N ALA A 44 -2.15 -2.62 -21.94
CA ALA A 44 -1.45 -2.32 -20.70
C ALA A 44 -2.46 -1.72 -19.70
N PHE A 45 -2.47 -2.26 -18.48
CA PHE A 45 -3.31 -1.78 -17.39
C PHE A 45 -2.40 -1.28 -16.28
N SER A 46 -2.64 -0.05 -15.83
CA SER A 46 -1.96 0.53 -14.69
C SER A 46 -2.95 0.75 -13.55
N ALA A 47 -2.42 0.78 -12.33
CA ALA A 47 -3.13 1.26 -11.18
C ALA A 47 -2.19 2.09 -10.31
N THR A 48 -2.74 3.12 -9.68
CA THR A 48 -2.01 4.02 -8.80
C THR A 48 -2.39 3.71 -7.36
N VAL A 49 -1.39 3.55 -6.51
CA VAL A 49 -1.55 3.35 -5.07
C VAL A 49 -0.86 4.51 -4.35
N TYR A 50 -1.58 5.11 -3.40
CA TYR A 50 -1.12 6.27 -2.64
C TYR A 50 -0.67 5.82 -1.25
N GLY A 51 0.59 6.10 -0.89
CA GLY A 51 1.10 5.84 0.45
C GLY A 51 0.94 7.03 1.37
N LEU A 52 0.51 6.78 2.62
CA LEU A 52 0.45 7.79 3.67
C LEU A 52 1.16 7.32 4.93
N ILE A 53 2.06 8.17 5.41
CA ILE A 53 2.63 8.10 6.76
C ILE A 53 1.91 9.18 7.57
N ARG A 54 1.16 8.78 8.61
CA ARG A 54 0.50 9.76 9.48
C ARG A 54 1.52 10.44 10.38
N GLY A 55 1.34 11.74 10.60
CA GLY A 55 2.12 12.51 11.57
C GLY A 55 1.88 12.06 13.02
N GLY A 56 2.69 12.56 13.94
CA GLY A 56 2.60 12.21 15.37
C GLY A 56 3.28 10.90 15.75
N GLN A 57 3.97 10.24 14.81
CA GLN A 57 4.84 9.11 15.10
C GLN A 57 6.21 9.68 15.50
N ASN A 58 6.60 9.52 16.76
CA ASN A 58 7.91 9.97 17.26
C ASN A 58 9.03 9.04 16.74
N ALA A 59 9.28 9.12 15.43
CA ALA A 59 10.21 8.25 14.71
C ALA A 59 11.66 8.73 14.88
N VAL A 60 12.57 7.77 14.97
CA VAL A 60 14.01 8.05 15.08
C VAL A 60 14.57 8.31 13.68
N PRO A 61 15.45 9.31 13.49
CA PRO A 61 16.05 9.55 12.19
C PRO A 61 16.76 8.30 11.62
N GLY A 62 16.51 8.02 10.34
CA GLY A 62 17.12 6.92 9.61
C GLY A 62 16.26 6.46 8.44
N SER A 63 16.78 5.49 7.69
CA SER A 63 16.05 4.87 6.58
C SER A 63 15.10 3.81 7.10
N TYR A 64 13.84 3.86 6.63
CA TYR A 64 12.82 2.86 6.91
C TYR A 64 12.38 2.21 5.61
N ALA A 65 12.22 0.89 5.62
CA ALA A 65 11.78 0.14 4.46
C ALA A 65 10.75 -0.92 4.85
N ASP A 66 9.85 -1.24 3.93
CA ASP A 66 9.00 -2.44 4.02
C ASP A 66 9.28 -3.32 2.80
N HIS A 67 9.65 -4.57 3.06
CA HIS A 67 10.03 -5.53 2.03
C HIS A 67 8.98 -6.62 1.82
N ASN A 68 7.88 -6.60 2.58
CA ASN A 68 6.90 -7.69 2.60
C ASN A 68 5.57 -7.29 1.93
N ILE A 69 5.60 -6.33 1.01
CA ILE A 69 4.42 -5.96 0.23
C ILE A 69 4.25 -6.97 -0.90
N THR A 70 3.19 -7.78 -0.83
CA THR A 70 2.85 -8.80 -1.83
C THR A 70 1.68 -8.32 -2.68
N ILE A 71 1.78 -8.54 -4.00
CA ILE A 71 0.69 -8.26 -4.94
C ILE A 71 0.14 -9.60 -5.43
N LEU A 72 -1.15 -9.83 -5.19
CA LEU A 72 -1.88 -10.98 -5.72
C LEU A 72 -2.71 -10.55 -6.94
N PHE A 73 -2.49 -11.23 -8.06
CA PHE A 73 -3.30 -11.08 -9.26
C PHE A 73 -4.27 -12.26 -9.39
N ASN A 74 -5.56 -11.96 -9.43
CA ASN A 74 -6.62 -12.93 -9.66
C ASN A 74 -7.21 -12.70 -11.06
N TYR A 75 -7.35 -13.77 -11.85
CA TYR A 75 -7.89 -13.76 -13.22
C TYR A 75 -8.98 -14.80 -13.40
#